data_AF-A0A4S5JJI9-F1
#
_entry.id   AF-A0A4S5JJI9-F1
#
_cell.length_a   1.000
_cell.length_b   1.000
_cell.length_c   1.000
_cell.angle_alpha   90.00
_cell.angle_beta   90.00
_cell.angle_gamma   90.00
#
_symmetry.space_group_name_H-M   'P 1'
#
loop_
_entity.id
_entity.type
_entity.pdbx_description
1 polymer ?
#
loop_
_entity_poly.entity_id
_entity_poly.type
_entity_poly.pdbx_seq_one_letter_code
_entity_poly.pdbx_strand_id
1 'polypeptide(L)'
;MRNKLMMLSIVPALFLTAPAMADKHKSCGEDGKYSEMKKNHKEHDGIPRMLKGIDLTEAQKAEIKTLVEAQHQDKSAMKSHWQTHKQLAELSFAETVDQAKLDAIIADTMAAHEKRLADRAQLNNQIFKLLTPEQQQQLQQKMAEYEQKMQDRKKL
;
A
#
# COMPACT_ATOMS: atom_id res chain seq x y z
N MET A 1 -12.46 55.72 32.19
CA MET A 1 -13.89 56.09 32.05
C MET A 1 -14.63 54.90 31.49
N ARG A 2 -15.67 54.45 32.19
CA ARG A 2 -16.36 53.17 32.00
C ARG A 2 -17.79 53.49 31.58
N ASN A 3 -18.13 53.33 30.30
CA ASN A 3 -19.51 53.46 29.84
C ASN A 3 -20.10 52.09 29.51
N LYS A 4 -21.09 51.70 30.32
CA LYS A 4 -22.12 50.69 30.02
C LYS A 4 -23.44 51.44 29.80
N LEU A 5 -24.19 51.13 28.74
CA LEU A 5 -25.67 50.94 28.66
C LEU A 5 -26.04 50.87 27.16
N MET A 6 -26.45 49.72 26.61
CA MET A 6 -27.79 49.08 26.59
C MET A 6 -28.90 49.88 25.89
N MET A 7 -29.50 49.24 24.86
CA MET A 7 -30.93 49.19 24.45
C MET A 7 -30.96 48.83 22.92
N LEU A 8 -31.32 47.64 22.42
CA LEU A 8 -32.52 46.78 22.49
C LEU A 8 -33.56 47.08 21.38
N SER A 9 -33.96 46.02 20.66
CA SER A 9 -35.04 45.90 19.65
C SER A 9 -34.66 46.34 18.22
N ILE A 10 -34.90 45.62 17.11
CA ILE A 10 -36.11 44.89 16.68
C ILE A 10 -35.69 43.77 15.69
N VAL A 11 -36.29 42.58 15.83
CA VAL A 11 -36.22 41.47 14.85
C VAL A 11 -37.39 41.61 13.87
N PRO A 12 -37.16 41.43 12.55
CA PRO A 12 -38.10 40.71 11.71
C PRO A 12 -37.45 39.43 11.20
N ALA A 13 -38.09 38.31 11.55
CA ALA A 13 -37.74 36.99 11.09
C ALA A 13 -37.86 36.90 9.56
N LEU A 14 -36.73 36.77 8.87
CA LEU A 14 -36.73 36.27 7.50
C LEU A 14 -36.86 34.75 7.58
N PHE A 15 -38.05 34.27 7.22
CA PHE A 15 -38.34 32.86 7.01
C PHE A 15 -37.37 32.30 5.97
N LEU A 16 -36.42 31.47 6.42
CA LEU A 16 -35.70 30.54 5.55
C LEU A 16 -36.70 29.45 5.15
N THR A 17 -37.46 29.68 4.08
CA THR A 17 -38.16 28.59 3.40
C THR A 17 -37.12 27.75 2.68
N ALA A 18 -36.58 26.75 3.38
CA ALA A 18 -35.88 25.66 2.72
C ALA A 18 -36.90 24.93 1.82
N PRO A 19 -36.68 24.79 0.51
CA PRO A 19 -37.39 23.77 -0.23
C PRO A 19 -37.00 22.42 0.39
N ALA A 20 -37.98 21.75 0.97
CA ALA A 20 -37.90 20.34 1.27
C ALA A 20 -37.75 19.59 -0.06
N MET A 21 -36.51 19.48 -0.56
CA MET A 21 -36.12 18.47 -1.53
C MET A 21 -36.06 17.14 -0.77
N ALA A 22 -37.23 16.65 -0.38
CA ALA A 22 -37.43 15.24 -0.05
C ALA A 22 -37.55 14.47 -1.36
N ASP A 23 -36.50 14.51 -2.18
CA ASP A 23 -36.35 13.52 -3.25
C ASP A 23 -35.67 12.31 -2.63
N LYS A 24 -36.55 11.40 -2.23
CA LYS A 24 -36.24 10.07 -1.75
C LYS A 24 -35.56 9.35 -2.92
N HIS A 25 -34.24 9.48 -3.02
CA HIS A 25 -33.40 8.61 -3.84
C HIS A 25 -33.57 7.18 -3.33
N LYS A 26 -34.58 6.52 -3.88
CA LYS A 26 -34.85 5.10 -3.71
C LYS A 26 -34.26 4.41 -4.94
N SER A 27 -32.96 4.15 -4.88
CA SER A 27 -32.18 3.22 -5.71
C SER A 27 -30.72 3.59 -5.45
N CYS A 28 -29.87 2.79 -4.80
CA CYS A 28 -29.60 1.40 -5.10
C CYS A 28 -29.71 0.50 -3.86
N GLY A 29 -30.13 -0.74 -4.10
CA GLY A 29 -30.23 -1.80 -3.11
C GLY A 29 -28.94 -1.97 -2.31
N GLU A 30 -29.17 -1.99 -1.01
CA GLU A 30 -28.25 -2.37 0.05
C GLU A 30 -28.08 -3.90 0.01
N ASP A 31 -27.49 -4.41 -1.07
CA ASP A 31 -27.30 -5.83 -1.30
C ASP A 31 -25.85 -6.19 -0.97
N GLY A 32 -25.55 -6.32 0.33
CA GLY A 32 -24.67 -7.33 0.96
C GLY A 32 -23.32 -7.76 0.35
N LYS A 33 -22.75 -7.10 -0.68
CA LYS A 33 -21.55 -7.60 -1.38
C LYS A 33 -20.29 -6.75 -1.18
N TYR A 34 -20.43 -5.50 -0.73
CA TYR A 34 -19.27 -4.62 -0.47
C TYR A 34 -18.77 -4.67 0.98
N SER A 35 -19.56 -5.18 1.93
CA SER A 35 -19.13 -5.37 3.33
C SER A 35 -18.34 -6.67 3.55
N GLU A 36 -18.41 -7.62 2.61
CA GLU A 36 -17.79 -8.94 2.73
C GLU A 36 -16.34 -8.98 2.20
N MET A 37 -15.89 -7.95 1.49
CA MET A 37 -14.49 -7.82 1.05
C MET A 37 -13.51 -7.44 2.18
N LYS A 38 -13.99 -7.12 3.38
CA LYS A 38 -13.13 -6.65 4.50
C LYS A 38 -12.49 -7.75 5.35
N LYS A 39 -12.78 -9.04 5.13
CA LYS A 39 -12.42 -10.11 6.09
C LYS A 39 -11.39 -11.15 5.63
N ASN A 40 -10.87 -11.06 4.41
CA ASN A 40 -9.93 -12.07 3.88
C ASN A 40 -8.49 -11.56 3.71
N HIS A 41 -8.03 -10.63 4.56
CA HIS A 41 -6.59 -10.47 4.75
C HIS A 41 -6.10 -11.68 5.53
N LYS A 42 -5.71 -12.76 4.82
CA LYS A 42 -4.93 -13.84 5.43
C LYS A 42 -3.76 -13.19 6.15
N GLU A 43 -3.69 -13.39 7.46
CA GLU A 43 -2.49 -13.07 8.23
C GLU A 43 -1.31 -13.69 7.49
N HIS A 44 -0.39 -12.84 7.05
CA HIS A 44 0.86 -13.31 6.49
C HIS A 44 1.69 -13.84 7.64
N ASP A 45 2.15 -15.09 7.51
CA ASP A 45 2.94 -15.82 8.51
C ASP A 45 4.35 -15.24 8.75
N GLY A 46 4.68 -14.09 8.14
CA GLY A 46 6.00 -13.46 8.17
C GLY A 46 7.03 -14.15 7.29
N ILE A 47 6.66 -15.21 6.55
CA ILE A 47 7.57 -15.95 5.70
C ILE A 47 7.52 -15.41 4.27
N PRO A 48 8.67 -15.13 3.63
CA PRO A 48 8.70 -14.68 2.24
C PRO A 48 8.00 -15.67 1.32
N ARG A 49 7.17 -15.13 0.41
CA ARG A 49 6.37 -15.93 -0.53
C ARG A 49 7.21 -16.90 -1.39
N MET A 50 8.49 -16.60 -1.62
CA MET A 50 9.41 -17.48 -2.35
C MET A 50 9.62 -18.83 -1.65
N LEU A 51 9.53 -18.88 -0.32
CA LEU A 51 9.69 -20.10 0.48
C LEU A 51 8.37 -20.87 0.65
N LYS A 52 7.28 -20.41 0.04
CA LYS A 52 5.97 -21.04 0.21
C LYS A 52 6.01 -22.50 -0.27
N GLY A 53 5.71 -23.43 0.65
CA GLY A 53 5.75 -24.87 0.38
C GLY A 53 7.17 -25.41 0.22
N ILE A 54 8.14 -24.81 0.91
CA ILE A 54 9.40 -25.45 1.31
C ILE A 54 9.22 -25.84 2.78
N ASP A 55 9.56 -27.08 3.11
CA ASP A 55 9.42 -27.60 4.47
C ASP A 55 10.52 -27.04 5.37
N LEU A 56 10.24 -25.90 6.01
CA LEU A 56 11.15 -25.24 6.94
C LEU A 56 10.98 -25.79 8.36
N THR A 57 12.09 -25.98 9.06
CA THR A 57 12.07 -26.24 10.51
C THR A 57 11.58 -25.01 11.28
N GLU A 58 11.06 -25.21 12.49
CA GLU A 58 10.60 -24.10 13.34
C GLU A 58 11.74 -23.11 13.67
N ALA A 59 12.97 -23.61 13.85
CA ALA A 59 14.14 -22.76 14.05
C ALA A 59 14.45 -21.88 12.82
N GLN A 60 14.44 -22.47 11.62
CA GLN A 60 14.61 -21.71 10.37
C GLN A 60 13.52 -20.65 10.21
N LYS A 61 12.25 -21.00 10.47
CA LYS A 61 11.14 -20.04 10.40
C LYS A 61 11.33 -18.88 11.34
N ALA A 62 11.73 -19.14 12.59
CA ALA A 62 11.96 -18.08 13.57
C ALA A 62 13.06 -17.11 13.11
N GLU A 63 14.20 -17.64 12.65
CA GLU A 63 15.32 -16.83 12.18
C GLU A 63 14.95 -16.02 10.92
N ILE A 64 14.25 -16.63 9.97
CA ILE A 64 13.76 -15.95 8.76
C ILE A 64 12.82 -14.81 9.13
N LYS A 65 11.89 -15.01 10.08
CA LYS A 65 10.99 -13.94 10.53
C LYS A 65 11.77 -12.79 11.15
N THR A 66 12.76 -13.06 11.99
CA THR A 66 13.62 -12.02 12.56
C THR A 66 14.34 -11.22 11.48
N LEU A 67 14.92 -11.87 10.46
CA LEU A 67 15.57 -11.18 9.34
C LEU A 67 14.60 -10.30 8.55
N VAL A 68 13.41 -10.82 8.26
CA VAL A 68 12.34 -10.11 7.52
C VAL A 68 11.83 -8.91 8.33
N GLU A 69 11.59 -9.09 9.63
CA GLU A 69 11.14 -8.03 10.53
C GLU A 69 12.20 -6.92 10.67
N ALA A 70 13.48 -7.27 10.79
CA ALA A 70 14.56 -6.30 10.84
C ALA A 70 14.61 -5.41 9.59
N GLN A 71 14.36 -5.98 8.41
CA GLN A 71 14.25 -5.21 7.17
C GLN A 71 12.97 -4.34 7.14
N HIS A 72 11.84 -4.84 7.65
CA HIS A 72 10.57 -4.10 7.68
C HIS A 72 10.53 -2.95 8.69
N GLN A 73 11.41 -2.94 9.71
CA GLN A 73 11.50 -1.83 10.66
C GLN A 73 11.98 -0.53 10.00
N ASP A 74 12.58 -0.57 8.81
CA ASP A 74 12.78 0.61 7.95
C ASP A 74 11.46 1.02 7.26
N LYS A 75 10.48 1.44 8.08
CA LYS A 75 9.12 1.82 7.67
C LYS A 75 9.07 3.09 6.81
N SER A 76 10.20 3.78 6.62
CA SER A 76 10.30 5.00 5.83
C SER A 76 9.86 4.78 4.37
N ALA A 77 10.16 3.59 3.82
CA ALA A 77 9.91 3.23 2.43
C ALA A 77 8.42 3.10 2.07
N MET A 78 7.58 2.66 3.03
CA MET A 78 6.14 2.46 2.77
C MET A 78 5.39 3.80 2.71
N LYS A 79 5.79 4.76 3.55
CA LYS A 79 5.20 6.10 3.59
C LYS A 79 5.53 6.87 2.31
N SER A 80 6.74 6.70 1.78
CA SER A 80 7.20 7.29 0.52
C SER A 80 6.33 6.87 -0.68
N HIS A 81 5.99 5.58 -0.81
CA HIS A 81 5.23 5.08 -1.98
C HIS A 81 3.83 5.72 -2.13
N TRP A 82 3.07 5.86 -1.04
CA TRP A 82 1.75 6.48 -1.12
C TRP A 82 1.83 7.98 -1.46
N GLN A 83 2.84 8.68 -0.90
CA GLN A 83 3.08 10.08 -1.19
C GLN A 83 3.46 10.30 -2.66
N THR A 84 4.37 9.47 -3.20
CA THR A 84 4.70 9.47 -4.63
C THR A 84 3.46 9.28 -5.49
N HIS A 85 2.63 8.28 -5.21
CA HIS A 85 1.42 8.03 -6.00
C HIS A 85 0.45 9.21 -5.97
N LYS A 86 0.30 9.86 -4.81
CA LYS A 86 -0.51 11.06 -4.68
C LYS A 86 0.05 12.21 -5.53
N GLN A 87 1.36 12.47 -5.46
CA GLN A 87 2.01 13.54 -6.24
C GLN A 87 1.90 13.30 -7.75
N LEU A 88 2.08 12.05 -8.20
CA LEU A 88 1.88 11.69 -9.61
C LEU A 88 0.43 11.86 -10.04
N ALA A 89 -0.54 11.49 -9.20
CA ALA A 89 -1.95 11.70 -9.50
C ALA A 89 -2.28 13.19 -9.63
N GLU A 90 -1.80 14.03 -8.71
CA GLU A 90 -1.99 15.49 -8.76
C GLU A 90 -1.42 16.09 -10.06
N LEU A 91 -0.23 15.66 -10.50
CA LEU A 91 0.35 16.10 -11.77
C LEU A 91 -0.42 15.57 -12.99
N SER A 92 -0.93 14.35 -12.94
CA SER A 92 -1.63 13.71 -14.07
C SER A 92 -2.99 14.34 -14.38
N PHE A 93 -3.62 14.97 -13.39
CA PHE A 93 -4.92 15.64 -13.52
C PHE A 93 -4.82 17.17 -13.50
N ALA A 94 -3.62 17.73 -13.62
CA ALA A 94 -3.41 19.17 -13.76
C ALA A 94 -3.67 19.63 -15.21
N GLU A 95 -3.99 20.92 -15.39
CA GLU A 95 -4.21 21.52 -16.72
C GLU A 95 -2.94 21.46 -17.59
N THR A 96 -1.77 21.55 -16.98
CA THR A 96 -0.47 21.34 -17.63
C THR A 96 0.43 20.48 -16.75
N VAL A 97 1.24 19.63 -17.38
CA VAL A 97 2.21 18.80 -16.67
C VAL A 97 3.49 19.60 -16.46
N ASP A 98 3.84 19.84 -15.19
CA ASP A 98 5.13 20.42 -14.81
C ASP A 98 6.22 19.34 -14.92
N GLN A 99 6.96 19.36 -16.04
CA GLN A 99 7.98 18.36 -16.34
C GLN A 99 9.10 18.34 -15.29
N ALA A 100 9.50 19.50 -14.75
CA ALA A 100 10.56 19.57 -13.74
C ALA A 100 10.14 18.89 -12.43
N LYS A 101 8.86 19.03 -12.04
CA LYS A 101 8.32 18.29 -10.89
C LYS A 101 8.21 16.80 -11.15
N LEU A 102 7.79 16.40 -12.35
CA LEU A 102 7.73 15.00 -12.74
C LEU A 102 9.11 14.33 -12.66
N ASP A 103 10.13 14.97 -13.22
CA ASP A 103 11.51 14.46 -13.23
C ASP A 103 12.06 14.33 -11.79
N ALA A 104 11.76 15.30 -10.92
CA ALA A 104 12.17 15.24 -9.51
C ALA A 104 11.52 14.07 -8.76
N ILE A 105 10.22 13.83 -8.98
CA ILE A 105 9.52 12.67 -8.38
C ILE A 105 10.12 11.36 -8.90
N ILE A 106 10.38 11.25 -10.21
CA ILE A 106 10.99 10.06 -10.80
C ILE A 106 12.37 9.81 -10.17
N ALA A 107 13.23 10.84 -10.09
CA ALA A 107 14.56 10.70 -9.50
C ALA A 107 14.54 10.18 -8.06
N ASP A 108 13.68 10.75 -7.20
CA ASP A 108 13.53 10.30 -5.80
C ASP A 108 13.04 8.84 -5.73
N THR A 109 12.06 8.48 -6.57
CA THR A 109 11.52 7.12 -6.58
C THR A 109 12.52 6.07 -7.07
N MET A 110 13.37 6.42 -8.03
CA MET A 110 14.42 5.53 -8.52
C MET A 110 15.46 5.26 -7.44
N ALA A 111 15.94 6.29 -6.73
CA ALA A 111 16.89 6.11 -5.63
C ALA A 111 16.31 5.20 -4.52
N ALA A 112 15.04 5.43 -4.13
CA ALA A 112 14.36 4.59 -3.16
C ALA A 112 14.12 3.16 -3.68
N HIS A 113 13.93 2.98 -4.98
CA HIS A 113 13.75 1.66 -5.60
C HIS A 113 15.07 0.87 -5.65
N GLU A 114 16.17 1.51 -6.02
CA GLU A 114 17.50 0.89 -6.05
C GLU A 114 17.91 0.36 -4.68
N LYS A 115 17.76 1.17 -3.63
CA LYS A 115 18.02 0.73 -2.25
C LYS A 115 17.18 -0.49 -1.89
N ARG A 116 15.88 -0.46 -2.18
CA ARG A 116 14.98 -1.61 -1.91
C ARG A 116 15.38 -2.87 -2.66
N LEU A 117 15.85 -2.76 -3.90
CA LEU A 117 16.35 -3.91 -4.66
C LEU A 117 17.59 -4.51 -4.01
N ALA A 118 18.55 -3.67 -3.62
CA ALA A 118 19.78 -4.10 -2.96
C ALA A 118 19.46 -4.80 -1.62
N ASP A 119 18.66 -4.16 -0.78
CA ASP A 119 18.27 -4.69 0.54
C ASP A 119 17.53 -6.03 0.37
N ARG A 120 16.62 -6.14 -0.61
CA ARG A 120 15.90 -7.38 -0.88
C ARG A 120 16.84 -8.50 -1.36
N ALA A 121 17.79 -8.19 -2.23
CA ALA A 121 18.77 -9.16 -2.70
C ALA A 121 19.65 -9.69 -1.54
N GLN A 122 20.08 -8.79 -0.66
CA GLN A 122 20.84 -9.16 0.54
C GLN A 122 20.03 -10.03 1.50
N LEU A 123 18.78 -9.66 1.80
CA LEU A 123 17.89 -10.47 2.63
C LEU A 123 17.68 -11.86 2.02
N ASN A 124 17.39 -11.93 0.72
CA ASN A 124 17.20 -13.22 0.04
C ASN A 124 18.45 -14.10 0.14
N ASN A 125 19.65 -13.51 0.02
CA ASN A 125 20.89 -14.26 0.17
C ASN A 125 21.09 -14.80 1.59
N GLN A 126 20.81 -13.98 2.62
CA GLN A 126 20.88 -14.41 4.02
C GLN A 126 19.92 -15.57 4.28
N ILE A 127 18.67 -15.45 3.82
CA ILE A 127 17.67 -16.51 3.95
C ILE A 127 18.11 -17.78 3.21
N PHE A 128 18.64 -17.67 2.00
CA PHE A 128 19.11 -18.83 1.23
C PHE A 128 20.19 -19.63 1.97
N LYS A 129 21.07 -18.95 2.71
CA LYS A 129 22.12 -19.58 3.52
C LYS A 129 21.60 -20.34 4.74
N LEU A 130 20.37 -20.07 5.20
CA LEU A 130 19.73 -20.81 6.29
C LEU A 130 19.10 -22.12 5.84
N LEU A 131 18.94 -22.31 4.53
CA LEU A 131 18.32 -23.50 3.94
C LEU A 131 19.32 -24.65 3.83
N THR A 132 18.84 -25.88 3.96
CA THR A 132 19.64 -27.08 3.64
C THR A 132 19.88 -27.19 2.13
N PRO A 133 20.89 -27.95 1.67
CA PRO A 133 21.13 -28.14 0.23
C PRO A 133 19.90 -28.62 -0.54
N GLU A 134 19.10 -29.51 0.05
CA GLU A 134 17.88 -30.04 -0.56
C GLU A 134 16.81 -28.95 -0.68
N GLN A 135 16.61 -28.15 0.36
CA GLN A 135 15.69 -27.01 0.34
C GLN A 135 16.11 -25.93 -0.66
N GLN A 136 17.42 -25.68 -0.79
CA GLN A 136 17.99 -24.76 -1.78
C GLN A 136 17.68 -25.21 -3.21
N GLN A 137 17.88 -26.50 -3.50
CA GLN A 137 17.55 -27.08 -4.81
C GLN A 137 16.05 -26.97 -5.10
N GLN A 138 15.20 -27.30 -4.14
CA GLN A 138 13.74 -27.14 -4.28
C GLN A 138 13.36 -25.69 -4.56
N LEU A 139 13.97 -24.72 -3.87
CA LEU A 139 13.71 -23.30 -4.12
C LEU A 139 14.10 -22.90 -5.54
N GLN A 140 15.29 -23.30 -6.00
CA GLN A 140 15.77 -22.98 -7.35
C GLN A 140 14.86 -23.57 -8.43
N GLN A 141 14.42 -24.81 -8.27
CA GLN A 141 13.47 -25.45 -9.19
C GLN A 141 12.15 -24.65 -9.25
N LYS A 142 11.60 -24.26 -8.10
CA LYS A 142 10.36 -23.46 -8.06
C LYS A 142 10.52 -22.10 -8.74
N MET A 143 11.69 -21.47 -8.62
CA MET A 143 11.97 -20.21 -9.31
C MET A 143 12.01 -20.41 -10.83
N ALA A 144 12.65 -21.47 -11.32
CA ALA A 144 12.69 -21.80 -12.74
C ALA A 144 11.27 -22.09 -13.29
N GLU A 145 10.46 -22.88 -12.57
CA GLU A 145 9.07 -23.15 -12.96
C GLU A 145 8.21 -21.88 -12.98
N TYR A 146 8.41 -20.97 -12.02
CA TYR A 146 7.72 -19.69 -12.00
C TYR A 146 8.12 -18.84 -13.20
N GLU A 147 9.41 -18.80 -13.55
CA GLU A 147 9.90 -18.07 -14.72
C GLU A 147 9.29 -18.62 -16.02
N GLN A 148 9.27 -19.94 -16.20
CA GLN A 148 8.65 -20.58 -17.37
C GLN A 148 7.16 -20.20 -17.50
N LYS A 149 6.40 -20.31 -16.41
CA LYS A 149 4.99 -19.88 -16.38
C LYS A 149 4.82 -18.41 -16.76
N MET A 150 5.72 -17.54 -16.32
CA MET A 150 5.69 -16.13 -16.68
C MET A 150 6.06 -15.89 -18.14
N GLN A 151 6.98 -16.66 -18.71
CA GLN A 151 7.31 -16.60 -20.13
C GLN A 151 6.12 -17.06 -21.00
N ASP A 152 5.43 -18.14 -20.61
CA ASP A 152 4.28 -18.63 -21.36
C ASP A 152 3.10 -17.65 -21.33
N ARG A 153 2.87 -17.00 -20.18
CA ARG A 153 1.88 -15.92 -20.07
C ARG A 153 2.18 -14.71 -20.96
N LYS A 154 3.44 -14.46 -21.29
CA LYS A 154 3.83 -13.36 -22.19
C LYS A 154 3.66 -13.72 -23.68
N LYS A 155 3.53 -15.01 -24.00
CA LYS A 155 3.34 -15.51 -25.38
C LYS A 155 1.87 -15.58 -25.79
N LEU A 156 0.94 -15.47 -24.83
CA LEU A 156 -0.51 -15.36 -25.04
C LEU A 156 -0.89 -13.90 -25.31
#